data_AF-A0A378AH45-F1
#
_entry.id   AF-A0A378AH45-F1
#
_cell.length_a   1.000
_cell.length_b   1.000
_cell.length_c   1.000
_cell.angle_alpha   90.00
_cell.angle_beta   90.00
_cell.angle_gamma   90.00
#
_symmetry.space_group_name_H-M   'P 1'
#
loop_
_entity.id
_entity.type
_entity.pdbx_description
1 polymer ?
#
loop_
_entity_poly.entity_id
_entity_poly.type
_entity_poly.pdbx_seq_one_letter_code
_entity_poly.pdbx_strand_id
1 'polypeptide(L)' 'MQRYVQTWSGDNRTNWDTLRYNIRMGLGMSLSGLFNVGHDVGGFSGDKPEPELFVRWGTKWRHASALYHSLVE' A
#
# COMPACT_ATOMS: atom_id res chain seq x y z
N MET A 1 -6.89 -15.85 10.32
CA MET A 1 -6.08 -14.61 10.31
C MET A 1 -6.96 -13.38 10.15
N GLN A 2 -7.90 -13.40 9.21
CA GLN A 2 -8.75 -12.29 8.78
C GLN A 2 -9.50 -11.49 9.86
N ARG A 3 -9.82 -12.06 11.03
CA ARG A 3 -10.54 -11.34 12.11
C ARG A 3 -9.63 -10.55 13.05
N TYR A 4 -8.38 -10.95 13.20
CA TYR A 4 -7.54 -10.50 14.32
C TYR A 4 -6.18 -9.94 13.87
N VAL A 5 -5.79 -10.19 12.63
CA VAL A 5 -4.46 -9.85 12.15
C VAL A 5 -4.59 -8.92 10.95
N GLN A 6 -3.76 -7.87 10.96
CA GLN A 6 -3.49 -7.06 9.79
C GLN A 6 -2.21 -7.56 9.12
N THR A 7 -2.20 -7.54 7.80
CA THR A 7 -1.04 -7.84 6.99
C THR A 7 -0.81 -6.73 5.96
N TRP A 8 0.28 -6.80 5.22
CA TRP A 8 0.55 -5.87 4.13
C TRP A 8 1.17 -6.63 2.96
N SER A 9 1.28 -5.98 1.80
CA SER A 9 1.80 -6.61 0.58
C SER A 9 3.29 -6.89 0.57
N GLY A 10 4.02 -6.51 1.62
CA GLY A 10 5.48 -6.45 1.63
C GLY A 10 6.04 -5.14 1.06
N ASP A 11 7.36 -5.07 1.08
CA ASP A 11 8.16 -3.90 0.73
C ASP A 11 8.00 -3.53 -0.73
N ASN A 12 7.84 -2.24 -0.99
CA ASN A 12 7.55 -1.73 -2.31
C ASN A 12 8.48 -0.55 -2.65
N ARG A 13 8.69 -0.30 -3.94
CA ARG A 13 9.57 0.79 -4.40
C ARG A 13 8.76 2.01 -4.79
N THR A 14 9.30 3.19 -4.55
CA THR A 14 8.68 4.46 -4.97
C THR A 14 8.69 4.60 -6.49
N ASN A 15 7.65 4.13 -7.18
CA ASN A 15 7.42 4.37 -8.60
C ASN A 15 5.96 4.10 -9.00
N TRP A 16 5.61 4.51 -10.23
CA TRP A 16 4.25 4.36 -10.78
C TRP A 16 3.82 2.91 -11.00
N ASP A 17 4.75 2.03 -11.37
CA ASP A 17 4.47 0.62 -11.62
C ASP A 17 4.05 -0.09 -10.33
N THR A 18 4.78 0.17 -9.24
CA THR A 18 4.46 -0.31 -7.90
C THR A 18 3.08 0.17 -7.46
N LEU A 19 2.75 1.45 -7.65
CA LEU A 19 1.39 1.95 -7.34
C LEU A 19 0.31 1.17 -8.11
N ARG A 20 0.56 0.85 -9.39
CA ARG A 20 -0.37 0.06 -10.21
C ARG A 20 -0.49 -1.39 -9.71
N TYR A 21 0.62 -2.02 -9.33
CA TYR A 21 0.62 -3.40 -8.83
C TYR A 21 -0.01 -3.53 -7.45
N ASN A 22 0.18 -2.54 -6.56
CA ASN A 22 -0.40 -2.54 -5.23
C ASN A 22 -1.93 -2.72 -5.26
N ILE A 23 -2.62 -2.06 -6.20
CA ILE A 23 -4.08 -2.21 -6.34
C ILE A 23 -4.46 -3.66 -6.66
N ARG A 24 -3.73 -4.30 -7.58
CA ARG A 24 -4.00 -5.70 -7.98
C ARG A 24 -3.69 -6.66 -6.86
N MET A 25 -2.60 -6.43 -6.13
CA MET A 25 -2.23 -7.23 -4.96
C MET A 25 -3.27 -7.13 -3.85
N GLY A 26 -3.70 -5.93 -3.47
CA GLY A 26 -4.74 -5.74 -2.45
C GLY A 26 -6.06 -6.42 -2.81
N LEU A 27 -6.47 -6.36 -4.08
CA LEU A 27 -7.65 -7.07 -4.57
C LEU A 27 -7.47 -8.59 -4.52
N GLY A 28 -6.33 -9.12 -4.98
CA GLY A 28 -6.04 -10.56 -4.94
C GLY A 28 -5.99 -11.10 -3.51
N MET A 29 -5.37 -10.36 -2.59
CA MET A 29 -5.31 -10.69 -1.16
C MET A 29 -6.71 -10.68 -0.55
N SER A 30 -7.54 -9.69 -0.86
CA SER A 30 -8.94 -9.63 -0.40
C SER A 30 -9.76 -10.82 -0.90
N LEU A 31 -9.65 -11.17 -2.18
CA LEU A 31 -10.31 -12.35 -2.76
C LEU A 31 -9.82 -13.68 -2.15
N SER A 32 -8.57 -13.70 -1.65
CA SER A 32 -7.98 -14.83 -0.94
C SER A 32 -8.34 -14.86 0.55
N GLY A 33 -9.25 -13.99 1.01
CA GLY A 33 -9.72 -13.93 2.39
C GLY A 33 -8.89 -13.04 3.32
N LEU A 34 -7.93 -12.26 2.80
CA LEU A 34 -7.13 -11.29 3.55
C LEU A 34 -7.72 -9.88 3.39
N PHE A 35 -8.78 -9.58 4.14
CA PHE A 35 -9.49 -8.30 4.03
C PHE A 35 -8.82 -7.16 4.82
N ASN A 36 -8.07 -7.51 5.86
CA ASN A 36 -7.31 -6.57 6.70
C ASN A 36 -5.88 -6.46 6.16
N VAL A 37 -5.74 -5.86 4.97
CA VAL A 37 -4.46 -5.72 4.25
C VAL A 37 -4.15 -4.25 3.92
N GLY A 38 -2.87 -3.87 4.02
CA GLY A 38 -2.35 -2.56 3.60
C GLY A 38 -1.14 -2.62 2.67
N HIS A 39 -0.62 -1.46 2.28
CA HIS A 39 0.60 -1.27 1.50
C HIS A 39 1.34 -0.04 2.03
N ASP A 40 2.66 0.00 1.91
CA ASP A 40 3.44 1.18 2.29
C ASP A 40 3.12 2.34 1.36
N VAL A 41 2.49 3.38 1.91
CA VAL A 41 2.08 4.58 1.16
C VAL A 41 3.31 5.41 0.81
N GLY A 42 3.50 5.69 -0.47
CA GLY A 42 4.62 6.49 -0.95
C GLY A 42 5.89 5.70 -1.25
N GLY A 43 5.90 4.38 -1.02
CA GLY A 43 7.07 3.54 -1.22
C GLY A 43 7.81 3.26 0.09
N PHE A 44 8.26 2.01 0.27
CA PHE A 44 9.19 1.63 1.34
C PHE A 44 10.65 1.96 0.97
N SER A 45 11.00 1.81 -0.31
CA SER A 45 12.38 1.96 -0.79
C SER A 45 12.48 2.82 -2.06
N GLY A 46 13.68 3.38 -2.30
CA GLY A 46 13.95 4.25 -3.45
C GLY A 46 13.85 5.73 -3.10
N ASP A 47 13.78 6.57 -4.12
CA ASP A 47 13.71 8.02 -3.93
C ASP A 47 12.39 8.44 -3.30
N LYS A 48 12.36 9.64 -2.72
CA LYS A 48 11.12 10.21 -2.16
C LYS A 48 10.08 10.38 -3.26
N PRO A 49 8.80 10.05 -3.02
CA PRO A 49 7.77 10.19 -4.04
C PRO A 49 7.58 11.66 -4.42
N GLU A 50 7.46 11.91 -5.72
CA GLU A 50 6.97 13.19 -6.22
C GLU A 50 5.59 13.51 -5.61
N PRO A 51 5.25 14.79 -5.37
CA PRO A 51 3.98 15.16 -4.75
C PRO A 51 2.76 14.57 -5.45
N GLU A 52 2.78 14.50 -6.79
CA GLU A 52 1.70 13.87 -7.55
C GLU A 52 1.57 12.37 -7.26
N LEU A 53 2.69 11.65 -7.27
CA LEU A 53 2.72 10.23 -6.99
C LEU A 53 2.18 9.96 -5.57
N PHE A 54 2.61 10.76 -4.59
CA PHE A 54 2.18 10.62 -3.20
C PHE A 54 0.67 10.89 -3.02
N VAL A 55 0.15 11.96 -3.62
CA VAL A 55 -1.29 12.28 -3.56
C VAL A 55 -2.12 11.19 -4.22
N ARG A 56 -1.74 10.73 -5.42
CA ARG A 56 -2.47 9.65 -6.10
C ARG A 56 -2.45 8.34 -5.32
N TRP A 57 -1.35 8.07 -4.61
CA TRP A 57 -1.26 6.95 -3.69
C TRP A 57 -2.27 7.11 -2.55
N GLY A 58 -2.23 8.23 -1.83
CA GLY A 58 -3.14 8.49 -0.71
C GLY A 58 -4.62 8.47 -1.12
N THR A 59 -4.98 9.06 -2.26
CA THR A 59 -6.36 9.07 -2.76
C THR A 59 -6.85 7.67 -3.12
N LYS A 60 -6.03 6.84 -3.78
CA LYS A 60 -6.43 5.47 -4.13
C LYS A 60 -6.61 4.57 -2.92
N TRP A 61 -5.83 4.80 -1.86
CA TRP A 61 -5.87 3.97 -0.66
C TRP A 61 -6.83 4.49 0.42
N ARG A 62 -7.40 5.68 0.32
CA ARG A 62 -8.40 6.15 1.30
C ARG A 62 -9.66 5.26 1.40
N HIS A 63 -9.85 4.35 0.45
CA HIS A 63 -10.93 3.36 0.43
C HIS A 63 -10.53 1.95 0.92
N ALA A 64 -9.26 1.71 1.23
CA ALA A 64 -8.73 0.44 1.71
C ALA A 64 -7.75 0.68 2.88
N SER A 65 -7.99 0.07 4.04
CA SER A 65 -7.17 0.16 5.28
C SER A 65 -5.69 0.51 5.04
N ALA A 66 -5.33 1.80 5.07
CA ALA A 66 -3.97 2.26 4.80
C ALA A 66 -3.12 2.17 6.08
N LEU A 67 -1.96 1.51 5.98
CA LEU A 67 -0.92 1.56 7.00
C LEU A 67 0.07 2.66 6.59
N TYR A 68 0.28 3.64 7.46
CA TYR A 68 1.31 4.66 7.28
C TYR A 68 2.61 4.12 7.89
N HIS A 69 3.62 3.83 7.06
CA HIS A 69 4.88 3.24 7.52
C HIS A 69 6.15 4.06 7.19
N SER A 70 6.05 5.38 6.97
CA SER A 70 7.25 6.23 6.86
C SER A 70 6.99 7.71 7.19
N LEU A 71 7.00 8.01 8.50
CA LEU A 71 7.30 9.35 9.03
C LEU A 71 8.20 9.29 10.29
N VAL A 72 8.75 8.12 10.62
CA VAL A 72 9.69 7.95 11.74
C VAL A 72 10.74 6.94 11.32
N GLU A 73 11.61 7.35 10.41
CA GLU A 73 13.04 6.98 10.25
C GLU A 73 13.63 7.79 9.10
#